data_AF-A0A6A6EJ10-F1
#
_entry.id   AF-A0A6A6EJ10-F1
#
_cell.length_a   1.000
_cell.length_b   1.000
_cell.length_c   1.000
_cell.angle_alpha   90.00
_cell.angle_beta   90.00
_cell.angle_gamma   90.00
#
_symmetry.space_group_name_H-M   'P 1'
#
loop_
_entity.id
_entity.type
_entity.pdbx_description
1 polymer ?
#
loop_
_entity_poly.entity_id
_entity_poly.type
_entity_poly.pdbx_seq_one_letter_code
_entity_poly.pdbx_strand_id
1 'polypeptide(L)'
;MLGGMNPSLSAGMILLSSALPKEHQGIAASFISAMVNYSKSVALGVAGSISANLDREIEHDCRIRVAWWFGIGLSGVGLRILGWFVWKSRSSQLEGGWAGSEGGGY
;
A
#
# COMPACT_ATOMS: atom_id res chain seq x y z
N MET A 1 21.19 10.19 -18.70
CA MET A 1 19.78 10.39 -18.34
C MET A 1 19.61 9.91 -16.90
N LEU A 2 19.70 10.81 -15.92
CA LEU A 2 19.73 10.47 -14.50
C LEU A 2 18.38 10.79 -13.86
N GLY A 3 17.39 9.95 -14.14
CA GLY A 3 16.09 10.00 -13.50
C GLY A 3 15.53 8.61 -13.56
N GLY A 4 15.69 7.82 -12.50
CA GLY A 4 15.48 6.39 -12.66
C GLY A 4 15.22 5.69 -11.36
N MET A 5 13.92 5.64 -11.01
CA MET A 5 13.32 4.53 -10.27
C MET A 5 13.38 4.62 -8.74
N ASN A 6 12.22 4.92 -8.13
CA ASN A 6 12.01 4.78 -6.68
C ASN A 6 12.18 3.29 -6.34
N PRO A 7 13.22 2.87 -5.60
CA PRO A 7 13.61 1.46 -5.51
C PRO A 7 12.52 0.58 -4.89
N SER A 8 11.70 1.15 -4.00
CA SER A 8 10.56 0.47 -3.39
C SER A 8 9.41 0.20 -4.38
N LEU A 9 9.17 1.12 -5.32
CA LEU A 9 8.17 0.93 -6.37
C LEU A 9 8.56 -0.19 -7.33
N SER A 10 9.84 -0.29 -7.67
CA SER A 10 10.30 -1.31 -8.61
C SER A 10 10.55 -2.67 -8.00
N ALA A 11 10.96 -2.73 -6.73
CA ALA A 11 10.97 -3.99 -5.99
C ALA A 11 9.57 -4.60 -5.91
N GLY A 12 8.54 -3.80 -5.61
CA GLY A 12 7.14 -4.25 -5.59
C GLY A 12 6.64 -4.70 -6.97
N MET A 13 7.01 -3.99 -8.03
CA MET A 13 6.69 -4.39 -9.41
C MET A 13 7.33 -5.73 -9.81
N ILE A 14 8.60 -5.95 -9.44
CA ILE A 14 9.32 -7.19 -9.76
C ILE A 14 8.73 -8.37 -8.96
N LEU A 15 8.47 -8.18 -7.67
CA LEU A 15 7.88 -9.22 -6.80
C LEU A 15 6.48 -9.65 -7.26
N LEU A 16 5.66 -8.73 -7.74
CA LEU A 16 4.30 -9.07 -8.22
C LEU A 16 4.30 -9.59 -9.65
N SER A 17 5.19 -9.08 -10.52
CA SER A 17 5.34 -9.58 -11.89
C SER A 17 5.89 -11.02 -11.92
N SER A 18 6.75 -11.40 -10.96
CA SER A 18 7.25 -12.78 -10.82
C SER A 18 6.22 -13.77 -10.26
N ALA A 19 5.19 -13.28 -9.57
CA ALA A 19 4.07 -14.09 -9.09
C ALA A 19 3.02 -14.42 -10.18
N LEU A 20 3.18 -13.88 -11.39
CA LEU A 20 2.27 -14.08 -12.52
C LEU A 20 3.00 -14.75 -13.70
N PRO A 21 2.31 -15.60 -14.49
CA PRO A 21 2.89 -16.24 -15.69
C PRO A 21 3.43 -15.18 -16.67
N LYS A 22 4.54 -15.50 -17.36
CA LYS A 22 5.26 -14.58 -18.28
C LYS A 22 4.36 -13.93 -19.34
N GLU A 23 3.28 -14.59 -19.73
CA GLU A 23 2.30 -14.12 -20.73
C GLU A 23 1.37 -12.99 -20.22
N HIS A 24 1.29 -12.74 -18.91
CA HIS A 24 0.42 -11.70 -18.33
C HIS A 24 1.17 -10.59 -17.59
N GLN A 25 2.51 -10.56 -17.67
CA GLN A 25 3.33 -9.56 -16.99
C GLN A 25 3.08 -8.13 -17.49
N GLY A 26 2.67 -7.95 -18.76
CA GLY A 26 2.24 -6.66 -19.29
C GLY A 26 0.95 -6.14 -18.65
N ILE A 27 -0.01 -7.03 -18.38
CA ILE A 27 -1.27 -6.69 -17.70
C ILE A 27 -1.00 -6.35 -16.23
N ALA A 28 -0.11 -7.11 -15.59
CA ALA A 28 0.34 -6.85 -14.22
C ALA A 28 0.96 -5.45 -14.07
N ALA A 29 1.84 -5.07 -15.00
CA ALA A 29 2.49 -3.76 -14.98
C ALA A 29 1.47 -2.61 -15.10
N SER A 30 0.51 -2.71 -16.01
CA SER A 30 -0.56 -1.72 -16.17
C SER A 30 -1.48 -1.65 -14.94
N PHE A 31 -1.81 -2.79 -14.34
CA PHE A 31 -2.61 -2.85 -13.12
C PHE A 31 -1.93 -2.15 -11.93
N ILE A 32 -0.62 -2.40 -11.73
CA ILE A 32 0.14 -1.73 -10.65
C ILE A 32 0.26 -0.23 -10.92
N SER A 33 0.49 0.15 -12.18
CA SER A 33 0.53 1.57 -12.56
C SER A 33 -0.79 2.26 -12.22
N ALA A 34 -1.92 1.64 -12.57
CA ALA A 34 -3.25 2.13 -12.19
C ALA A 34 -3.41 2.20 -10.67
N MET A 35 -3.07 1.15 -9.93
CA MET A 35 -3.17 1.10 -8.47
C MET A 35 -2.34 2.20 -7.80
N VAL A 36 -1.10 2.43 -8.25
CA VAL A 36 -0.22 3.50 -7.73
C VAL A 36 -0.79 4.87 -8.08
N ASN A 37 -1.28 5.06 -9.30
CA ASN A 37 -1.81 6.34 -9.75
C ASN A 37 -3.10 6.71 -8.99
N TYR A 38 -4.00 5.74 -8.80
CA TYR A 38 -5.21 5.93 -8.01
C TYR A 38 -4.92 6.10 -6.52
N SER A 39 -3.95 5.38 -5.95
CA SER A 39 -3.54 5.55 -4.55
C SER A 39 -3.03 6.97 -4.26
N LYS A 40 -2.22 7.55 -5.15
CA LYS A 40 -1.78 8.95 -5.04
C LYS A 40 -2.96 9.92 -5.15
N SER A 41 -3.90 9.66 -6.05
CA SER A 41 -5.11 10.49 -6.19
C SER A 41 -5.96 10.46 -4.92
N VAL A 42 -6.13 9.30 -4.29
CA VAL A 42 -6.82 9.17 -2.99
C VAL A 42 -6.08 9.94 -1.89
N ALA A 43 -4.76 9.81 -1.80
CA ALA A 43 -3.96 10.55 -0.82
C ALA A 43 -4.09 12.08 -1.00
N LEU A 44 -4.07 12.56 -2.25
CA LEU A 44 -4.28 13.96 -2.58
C LEU A 44 -5.71 14.42 -2.30
N GLY A 45 -6.73 13.61 -2.60
CA GLY A 45 -8.13 13.93 -2.31
C GLY A 45 -8.40 14.05 -0.81
N VAL A 46 -7.77 13.19 -0.01
CA VAL A 46 -7.78 13.27 1.45
C VAL A 46 -7.05 14.53 1.93
N ALA A 47 -5.85 14.82 1.40
CA ALA A 47 -5.10 16.04 1.71
C ALA A 47 -5.89 17.34 1.40
N GLY A 48 -6.57 17.35 0.25
CA GLY A 48 -7.44 18.46 -0.18
C GLY A 48 -8.67 18.61 0.72
N SER A 49 -9.30 17.50 1.11
CA SER A 49 -10.48 17.53 1.99
C SER A 49 -10.15 18.12 3.36
N ILE A 50 -9.01 17.77 3.95
CA ILE A 50 -8.55 18.37 5.22
C ILE A 50 -8.33 19.87 5.06
N SER A 51 -7.65 20.27 3.98
CA SER A 51 -7.36 21.68 3.67
C SER A 51 -8.64 22.49 3.43
N ALA A 52 -9.70 21.86 2.90
CA ALA A 52 -10.99 22.49 2.65
C ALA A 52 -11.87 22.58 3.90
N ASN A 53 -11.72 21.66 4.87
CA ASN A 53 -12.47 21.66 6.13
C ASN A 53 -11.82 22.52 7.23
N LEU A 54 -10.62 23.05 6.98
CA LEU A 54 -9.96 24.00 7.89
C LEU A 54 -10.45 25.42 7.57
N ASP A 55 -11.07 26.07 8.56
CA ASP A 55 -11.50 27.47 8.42
C ASP A 55 -10.33 28.39 8.06
N ARG A 56 -10.60 29.37 7.19
CA ARG A 56 -9.58 30.34 6.73
C ARG A 56 -9.02 31.22 7.86
N GLU A 57 -9.72 31.27 8.98
CA GLU A 57 -9.38 32.06 10.17
C GLU A 57 -8.42 31.33 11.12
N ILE A 58 -8.16 30.03 10.88
CA ILE A 58 -7.23 29.26 11.69
C ILE A 58 -5.79 29.72 11.43
N GLU A 59 -5.11 30.09 12.53
CA GLU A 59 -3.72 30.51 12.56
C GLU A 59 -2.82 29.50 11.82
N HIS A 60 -1.87 30.00 11.05
CA HIS A 60 -1.06 29.21 10.12
C HIS A 60 -0.37 28.02 10.79
N ASP A 61 0.06 28.18 12.04
CA ASP A 61 0.70 27.15 12.85
C ASP A 61 -0.25 26.03 13.27
N CYS A 62 -1.50 26.37 13.62
CA CYS A 62 -2.50 25.37 13.98
C CYS A 62 -2.90 24.55 12.75
N ARG A 63 -3.00 25.20 11.58
CA ARG A 63 -3.30 24.55 10.31
C ARG A 63 -2.23 23.53 9.89
N ILE A 64 -0.94 23.87 10.06
CA ILE A 64 0.17 22.94 9.82
C ILE A 64 0.10 21.76 10.79
N ARG A 65 -0.14 21.99 12.08
CA ARG A 65 -0.22 20.90 13.08
C ARG A 65 -1.34 19.91 12.77
N VAL A 66 -2.53 20.39 12.40
CA VAL A 66 -3.65 19.52 12.02
C VAL A 66 -3.30 18.69 10.77
N ALA A 67 -2.66 19.30 9.77
CA ALA A 67 -2.20 18.56 8.58
C ALA A 67 -1.18 17.46 8.95
N TRP A 68 -0.26 17.73 9.88
CA TRP A 68 0.70 16.75 10.39
C TRP A 68 0.02 15.60 11.15
N TRP A 69 -0.90 15.88 12.07
CA TRP A 69 -1.64 14.86 12.80
C TRP A 69 -2.50 13.99 11.87
N PHE A 70 -3.07 14.58 10.83
CA PHE A 70 -3.82 13.84 9.83
C PHE A 70 -2.90 12.94 8.98
N GLY A 71 -1.72 13.44 8.58
CA GLY A 71 -0.71 12.63 7.88
C GLY A 71 -0.25 11.43 8.72
N ILE A 72 -0.06 11.62 10.03
CA ILE A 72 0.26 10.55 10.98
C ILE A 72 -0.89 9.54 11.09
N GLY A 73 -2.13 10.01 11.19
CA GLY A 73 -3.32 9.15 11.22
C GLY A 73 -3.45 8.29 9.96
N LEU A 74 -3.26 8.88 8.78
CA LEU A 74 -3.33 8.17 7.50
C LEU A 74 -2.20 7.14 7.37
N SER A 75 -0.99 7.49 7.82
CA SER A 75 0.15 6.56 7.87
C SER A 75 -0.11 5.40 8.83
N GLY A 76 -0.73 5.66 9.98
CA GLY A 76 -1.13 4.64 10.94
C GLY A 76 -2.15 3.65 10.38
N VAL A 77 -3.14 4.12 9.61
CA VAL A 77 -4.10 3.24 8.91
C VAL A 77 -3.38 2.35 7.89
N GLY A 78 -2.46 2.91 7.10
CA GLY A 78 -1.65 2.14 6.16
C GLY A 78 -0.83 1.03 6.83
N LEU A 79 -0.18 1.35 7.96
CA LEU A 79 0.57 0.37 8.76
C LEU A 79 -0.34 -0.70 9.38
N ARG A 80 -1.55 -0.35 9.81
CA ARG A 80 -2.53 -1.33 10.32
C ARG A 80 -2.98 -2.30 9.23
N ILE A 81 -3.28 -1.81 8.03
CA ILE A 81 -3.66 -2.66 6.90
C ILE A 81 -2.51 -3.61 6.53
N LEU A 82 -1.28 -3.08 6.47
CA LEU A 82 -0.09 -3.89 6.20
C LEU A 82 0.14 -4.94 7.29
N GLY A 83 0.06 -4.54 8.55
CA GLY A 83 0.19 -5.46 9.69
C GLY A 83 -0.87 -6.55 9.69
N TRP A 84 -2.12 -6.21 9.37
CA TRP A 84 -3.21 -7.17 9.24
C TRP A 84 -2.98 -8.15 8.09
N PHE A 85 -2.54 -7.68 6.93
CA PHE A 85 -2.20 -8.54 5.79
C PHE A 85 -1.06 -9.49 6.11
N VAL A 86 0.01 -9.01 6.75
CA VAL A 86 1.16 -9.84 7.18
C VAL A 86 0.72 -10.89 8.20
N TRP A 87 -0.11 -10.51 9.16
CA TRP A 87 -0.65 -11.43 10.16
C TRP A 87 -1.48 -12.54 9.50
N LYS A 88 -2.39 -12.17 8.59
CA LYS A 88 -3.18 -13.14 7.82
C LYS A 88 -2.32 -14.04 6.94
N SER A 89 -1.30 -13.49 6.28
CA SER A 89 -0.38 -14.28 5.45
C SER A 89 0.42 -15.29 6.29
N ARG A 90 0.83 -14.91 7.51
CA ARG A 90 1.44 -15.85 8.46
C ARG A 90 0.46 -16.91 8.95
N SER A 91 -0.79 -16.57 9.24
CA SER A 91 -1.77 -17.56 9.70
C SER A 91 -2.10 -18.59 8.62
N SER A 92 -2.18 -18.16 7.35
CA SER A 92 -2.39 -19.07 6.21
C SER A 92 -1.22 -20.07 6.01
N GLN A 93 0.02 -19.68 6.33
CA GLN A 93 1.18 -20.60 6.32
C GLN A 93 1.12 -21.64 7.44
N LEU A 94 0.55 -21.27 8.59
CA LEU A 94 0.37 -22.19 9.71
C LEU A 94 -0.77 -23.19 9.44
N GLU A 95 -1.85 -22.76 8.78
CA GLU A 95 -2.95 -23.66 8.39
C GLU A 95 -2.58 -24.57 7.20
N GLY A 96 -1.81 -24.08 6.23
CA GLY A 96 -1.33 -24.87 5.09
C GLY A 96 -0.22 -25.88 5.43
N GLY A 97 0.59 -25.60 6.46
CA GLY A 97 1.65 -26.50 6.93
C GLY A 97 1.14 -27.75 7.65
N TRP A 98 -0.02 -27.66 8.31
CA TRP A 98 -0.66 -28.81 8.96
C TRP A 98 -1.48 -29.65 7.96
N ALA A 99 -2.13 -29.03 6.97
CA ALA A 99 -2.88 -29.76 5.93
C ALA A 99 -2.00 -30.55 4.92
N GLY A 100 -0.71 -30.19 4.80
CA GLY A 100 0.26 -30.90 3.95
C GLY A 100 0.93 -32.11 4.60
N SER A 101 0.71 -32.34 5.91
CA SER A 101 1.37 -33.40 6.68
C SER A 101 0.50 -34.66 6.87
N GLU A 102 -0.77 -34.64 6.47
CA GLU A 102 -1.72 -35.74 6.75
C GLU A 102 -2.08 -36.61 5.53
N GLY A 103 -1.47 -36.37 4.36
CA GLY A 103 -1.75 -37.11 3.12
C GLY A 103 -0.62 -38.01 2.59
N GLY A 104 0.44 -38.23 3.36
CA GLY A 104 1.69 -38.84 2.91
C GLY A 104 2.04 -40.16 3.61
N GLY A 105 1.07 -41.04 3.81
CA GLY A 105 1.33 -42.38 4.30
C GLY A 105 0.10 -43.24 4.22
N TYR A 106 -0.03 -43.99 3.11
CA TYR A 106 -0.16 -45.45 3.02
C TYR A 106 0.06 -45.84 1.55
#